data_AF-A0A8T5TFX2-F1
#
_entry.id   AF-A0A8T5TFX2-F1
#
_cell.length_a   1.000
_cell.length_b   1.000
_cell.length_c   1.000
_cell.angle_alpha   90.00
_cell.angle_beta   90.00
_cell.angle_gamma   90.00
#
_symmetry.space_group_name_H-M   'P 1'
#
loop_
_entity.id
_entity.type
_entity.pdbx_description
1 polymer ?
#
loop_
_entity_poly.entity_id
_entity_poly.type
_entity_poly.pdbx_seq_one_letter_code
_entity_poly.pdbx_strand_id
1 'polypeptide(L)'
;MKKKVLNQLLIIVLIVYVLALILAVVIFRFLEDFLNEYISMIPFIVAIPAALLTRAFQRRSSYINTLRGIWPSIVNSGIKAIEYTNIKNPTEEQFREVIISLSTSIDHLRMLFKNVGGFYPVESIKTIYEEFNLIRDTFKFRNPTNAYDRITALWHQARDSILAEFDRVIPTAYDAPELVKTD
;
A
#
# COMPACT_ATOMS: atom_id res chain seq x y z
N MET A 1 -7.47 4.32 1.31
CA MET A 1 -7.44 5.77 1.65
C MET A 1 -5.99 6.16 1.87
N LYS A 2 -5.49 7.23 1.23
CA LYS A 2 -4.08 7.65 1.40
C LYS A 2 -3.85 8.11 2.84
N LYS A 3 -2.67 7.82 3.40
CA LYS A 3 -2.24 8.27 4.75
C LYS A 3 -2.44 9.78 4.95
N LYS A 4 -2.16 10.58 3.93
CA LYS A 4 -2.38 12.04 3.93
C LYS A 4 -3.83 12.43 4.23
N VAL A 5 -4.81 11.69 3.70
CA VAL A 5 -6.24 11.98 3.91
C VAL A 5 -6.66 11.64 5.34
N LEU A 6 -6.13 10.54 5.92
CA LEU A 6 -6.37 10.21 7.33
C LEU A 6 -5.83 11.31 8.25
N ASN A 7 -4.60 11.78 8.00
CA ASN A 7 -3.99 12.85 8.79
C ASN A 7 -4.77 14.17 8.67
N GLN A 8 -5.27 14.51 7.47
CA GLN A 8 -6.13 15.68 7.28
C GLN A 8 -7.43 15.56 8.07
N LEU A 9 -8.08 14.38 8.05
CA LEU A 9 -9.29 14.15 8.85
C LEU A 9 -9.02 14.24 10.36
N LEU A 10 -7.90 13.70 10.84
CA LEU A 10 -7.49 13.85 12.24
C LEU A 10 -7.33 15.31 12.65
N ILE A 11 -6.70 16.13 11.81
CA ILE A 11 -6.55 17.57 12.05
C ILE A 11 -7.91 18.27 12.07
N ILE A 12 -8.82 17.94 11.15
CA ILE A 12 -10.17 18.51 11.13
C ILE A 12 -10.93 18.17 12.41
N VAL A 13 -10.88 16.90 12.84
CA VAL A 13 -11.52 16.45 14.10
C VAL A 13 -10.95 17.20 15.30
N LEU A 14 -9.62 17.38 15.34
CA LEU A 14 -8.96 18.15 16.40
C LEU A 14 -9.43 19.60 16.42
N ILE A 15 -9.50 20.26 15.25
CA ILE A 15 -9.99 21.65 15.14
C ILE A 15 -11.43 21.76 15.63
N VAL A 16 -12.31 20.83 15.27
CA VAL A 16 -13.71 20.82 15.73
C VAL A 16 -13.77 20.76 17.26
N TYR A 17 -12.97 19.90 17.89
CA TYR A 17 -12.94 19.82 19.36
C TYR A 17 -12.34 21.06 20.01
N VAL A 18 -11.29 21.65 19.44
CA VAL A 18 -10.73 22.91 19.94
C VAL A 18 -11.76 24.04 19.85
N LEU A 19 -12.47 24.16 18.73
CA LEU A 19 -13.52 25.17 18.54
C LEU A 19 -14.69 24.96 19.51
N ALA A 20 -15.11 23.71 19.72
CA ALA A 20 -16.15 23.38 20.70
C ALA A 20 -15.72 23.79 22.12
N LEU A 21 -14.48 23.52 22.52
CA LEU A 21 -13.96 23.95 23.83
C LEU A 21 -13.93 25.47 23.98
N ILE A 22 -13.47 26.20 22.95
CA ILE A 22 -13.49 27.67 22.96
C ILE A 22 -14.93 28.17 23.10
N LEU A 23 -15.86 27.61 22.33
CA LEU A 23 -17.27 28.00 22.37
C LEU A 23 -17.88 27.72 23.76
N ALA A 24 -17.56 26.57 24.38
CA ALA A 24 -17.97 26.26 25.74
C ALA A 24 -17.50 27.31 26.75
N VAL A 25 -16.24 27.74 26.67
CA VAL A 25 -15.67 28.76 27.55
C VAL A 25 -16.36 30.12 27.34
N VAL A 26 -16.64 30.49 26.10
CA VAL A 26 -17.34 31.75 25.77
C VAL A 26 -18.77 31.73 26.31
N ILE A 27 -19.52 30.63 26.07
CA ILE A 27 -20.90 30.49 26.55
C ILE A 27 -20.93 30.55 28.08
N PHE A 28 -20.04 29.81 28.75
CA PHE A 28 -19.95 29.78 30.20
C PHE A 28 -19.63 31.16 30.82
N ARG A 29 -18.85 32.00 30.14
CA ARG A 29 -18.44 33.33 30.65
C ARG A 29 -19.43 34.45 30.34
N PHE A 30 -20.14 34.38 29.21
CA PHE A 30 -20.86 35.54 28.66
C PHE A 30 -22.32 35.28 28.31
N LEU A 31 -22.76 34.02 28.23
CA LEU A 31 -24.07 33.63 27.70
C LEU A 31 -24.65 32.47 28.54
N GLU A 32 -24.77 32.68 29.85
CA GLU A 32 -25.21 31.65 30.81
C GLU A 32 -26.57 31.03 30.42
N ASP A 33 -27.48 31.84 29.86
CA ASP A 33 -28.80 31.39 29.39
C ASP A 33 -28.76 30.30 28.31
N PHE A 34 -27.65 30.17 27.56
CA PHE A 34 -27.50 29.18 26.47
C PHE A 34 -26.74 27.91 26.88
N LEU A 35 -26.40 27.76 28.17
CA LEU A 35 -25.59 26.66 28.65
C LEU A 35 -26.29 25.29 28.46
N ASN A 36 -27.59 25.23 28.73
CA ASN A 36 -28.37 23.98 28.63
C ASN A 36 -28.51 23.51 27.18
N GLU A 37 -28.75 24.44 26.26
CA GLU A 37 -28.79 24.19 24.82
C GLU A 37 -27.43 23.68 24.35
N TYR A 38 -26.33 24.32 24.77
CA TYR A 38 -24.98 23.88 24.43
C TYR A 38 -24.69 22.46 24.93
N ILE A 39 -25.03 22.16 26.19
CA ILE A 39 -24.86 20.83 26.79
C ILE A 39 -25.64 19.78 25.99
N SER A 40 -26.87 20.10 25.56
CA SER A 40 -27.68 19.19 24.73
C SER A 40 -27.06 18.90 23.35
N MET A 41 -26.18 19.78 22.85
CA MET A 41 -25.46 19.60 21.58
C MET A 41 -24.16 18.79 21.72
N ILE A 42 -23.61 18.64 22.92
CA ILE A 42 -22.35 17.90 23.17
C ILE A 42 -22.36 16.50 22.54
N PRO A 43 -23.43 15.68 22.67
CA PRO A 43 -23.47 14.36 22.03
C PRO A 43 -23.24 14.42 20.51
N PHE A 44 -23.78 15.44 19.82
CA PHE A 44 -23.58 15.61 18.38
C PHE A 44 -22.16 16.07 18.04
N ILE A 45 -21.62 17.01 18.83
CA ILE A 45 -20.25 17.52 18.69
C ILE A 45 -19.23 16.37 18.83
N VAL A 46 -19.51 15.39 19.68
CA VAL A 46 -18.65 14.21 19.86
C VAL A 46 -18.94 13.12 18.83
N ALA A 47 -20.21 12.78 18.60
CA ALA A 47 -20.59 11.64 17.78
C ALA A 47 -20.22 11.82 16.29
N ILE A 48 -20.41 13.01 15.73
CA ILE A 48 -20.17 13.24 14.29
C ILE A 48 -18.68 13.08 13.94
N PRO A 49 -17.74 13.77 14.61
CA PRO A 49 -16.31 13.58 14.35
C PRO A 49 -15.85 12.14 14.65
N ALA A 50 -16.33 11.53 15.73
CA ALA A 50 -16.00 10.14 16.07
C ALA A 50 -16.45 9.15 14.97
N ALA A 51 -17.66 9.32 14.43
CA ALA A 51 -18.18 8.50 13.34
C ALA A 51 -17.37 8.68 12.04
N LEU A 52 -17.00 9.91 11.70
CA LEU A 52 -16.16 10.20 10.54
C LEU A 52 -14.77 9.56 10.67
N LEU A 53 -14.17 9.68 11.85
CA LEU A 53 -12.87 9.09 12.17
C LEU A 53 -12.92 7.57 12.10
N THR A 54 -13.95 6.96 12.69
CA THR A 54 -14.17 5.51 12.68
C THR A 54 -14.30 4.99 11.25
N ARG A 55 -15.13 5.65 10.42
CA ARG A 55 -15.29 5.31 9.01
C ARG A 55 -13.96 5.39 8.25
N ALA A 56 -13.13 6.41 8.55
CA ALA A 56 -11.83 6.59 7.93
C ALA A 56 -10.86 5.46 8.31
N PHE A 57 -10.76 5.12 9.60
CA PHE A 57 -9.92 4.02 10.08
C PHE A 57 -10.38 2.67 9.52
N GLN A 58 -11.68 2.39 9.50
CA GLN A 58 -12.23 1.17 8.92
C GLN A 58 -11.84 1.02 7.45
N ARG A 59 -11.97 2.10 6.65
CA ARG A 59 -11.55 2.11 5.24
C ARG A 59 -10.05 1.90 5.06
N ARG A 60 -9.21 2.47 5.92
CA ARG A 60 -7.75 2.26 5.85
C ARG A 60 -7.38 0.83 6.25
N SER A 61 -7.98 0.30 7.32
CA SER A 61 -7.77 -1.07 7.78
C SER A 61 -8.16 -2.09 6.71
N SER A 62 -9.36 -1.94 6.13
CA SER A 62 -9.82 -2.78 5.00
C SER A 62 -8.85 -2.74 3.83
N TYR A 63 -8.41 -1.55 3.41
CA TYR A 63 -7.42 -1.40 2.35
C TYR A 63 -6.10 -2.12 2.65
N ILE A 64 -5.53 -1.94 3.85
CA ILE A 64 -4.27 -2.59 4.24
C ILE A 64 -4.45 -4.11 4.28
N ASN A 65 -5.58 -4.62 4.77
CA ASN A 65 -5.84 -6.04 4.82
C ASN A 65 -5.97 -6.65 3.41
N THR A 66 -6.63 -5.96 2.48
CA THR A 66 -6.66 -6.42 1.08
C THR A 66 -5.28 -6.41 0.45
N LEU A 67 -4.48 -5.36 0.68
CA LEU A 67 -3.10 -5.29 0.18
C LEU A 67 -2.24 -6.43 0.75
N ARG A 68 -2.36 -6.73 2.06
CA ARG A 68 -1.72 -7.88 2.71
C ARG A 68 -2.15 -9.21 2.09
N GLY A 69 -3.42 -9.35 1.74
CA GLY A 69 -3.96 -10.56 1.13
C GLY A 69 -3.38 -10.86 -0.26
N ILE A 70 -3.18 -9.83 -1.09
CA ILE A 70 -2.62 -10.02 -2.44
C ILE A 70 -1.09 -10.02 -2.48
N TRP A 71 -0.44 -9.49 -1.45
CA TRP A 71 1.02 -9.30 -1.41
C TRP A 71 1.82 -10.58 -1.67
N PRO A 72 1.53 -11.74 -1.02
CA PRO A 72 2.26 -12.98 -1.30
C PRO A 72 2.19 -13.40 -2.77
N SER A 73 1.04 -13.21 -3.43
CA SER A 73 0.87 -13.54 -4.86
C SER A 73 1.74 -12.65 -5.76
N ILE A 74 1.83 -11.36 -5.44
CA ILE A 74 2.71 -10.42 -6.16
C ILE A 74 4.18 -10.80 -5.96
N VAL A 75 4.59 -11.08 -4.72
CA VAL A 75 5.95 -11.53 -4.38
C VAL A 75 6.32 -12.80 -5.13
N ASN A 76 5.43 -13.80 -5.10
CA ASN A 76 5.63 -15.05 -5.80
C ASN A 76 5.78 -14.82 -7.32
N SER A 77 5.01 -13.91 -7.91
CA SER A 77 5.10 -13.59 -9.33
C SER A 77 6.44 -12.94 -9.71
N GLY A 78 6.92 -12.00 -8.88
CA GLY A 78 8.23 -11.38 -9.07
C GLY A 78 9.38 -12.38 -8.93
N ILE A 79 9.34 -13.23 -7.90
CA ILE A 79 10.35 -14.28 -7.67
C ILE A 79 10.36 -15.29 -8.82
N LYS A 80 9.19 -15.81 -9.23
CA LYS A 80 9.08 -16.73 -10.37
C LYS A 80 9.66 -16.13 -11.65
N ALA A 81 9.42 -14.84 -11.90
CA ALA A 81 10.00 -14.15 -13.05
C ALA A 81 11.53 -14.10 -12.99
N ILE A 82 12.11 -13.86 -11.80
CA ILE A 82 13.57 -13.88 -11.60
C ILE A 82 14.13 -15.31 -11.73
N GLU A 83 13.50 -16.29 -11.11
CA GLU A 83 13.95 -17.69 -11.17
C GLU A 83 13.93 -18.25 -12.59
N TYR A 84 12.90 -17.88 -13.37
CA TYR A 84 12.75 -18.31 -14.76
C TYR A 84 13.95 -17.92 -15.63
N THR A 85 14.60 -16.77 -15.38
CA THR A 85 15.77 -16.36 -16.18
C THR A 85 16.95 -17.32 -16.02
N ASN A 86 17.01 -18.10 -14.95
CA ASN A 86 18.09 -19.04 -14.66
C ASN A 86 17.81 -20.46 -15.17
N ILE A 87 16.61 -20.73 -15.70
CA ILE A 87 16.25 -22.05 -16.23
C ILE A 87 16.97 -22.29 -17.57
N LYS A 88 17.79 -23.35 -17.64
CA LYS A 88 18.58 -23.66 -18.85
C LYS A 88 17.73 -24.05 -20.05
N ASN A 89 16.71 -24.88 -19.82
CA ASN A 89 15.81 -25.43 -20.82
C ASN A 89 14.34 -25.22 -20.37
N PRO A 90 13.82 -23.99 -20.50
CA PRO A 90 12.47 -23.67 -20.05
C PRO A 90 11.42 -24.35 -20.94
N THR A 91 10.30 -24.75 -20.33
CA THR A 91 9.13 -25.29 -21.03
C THR A 91 8.09 -24.21 -21.30
N GLU A 92 7.20 -24.43 -22.28
CA GLU A 92 6.05 -23.54 -22.51
C GLU A 92 5.17 -23.42 -21.26
N GLU A 93 4.99 -24.51 -20.52
CA GLU A 93 4.20 -24.53 -19.30
C GLU A 93 4.78 -23.60 -18.24
N GLN A 94 6.09 -23.66 -18.00
CA GLN A 94 6.80 -22.75 -17.09
C GLN A 94 6.68 -21.29 -17.54
N PHE A 95 6.78 -21.03 -18.86
CA PHE A 95 6.59 -19.68 -19.40
C PHE A 95 5.18 -19.16 -19.12
N ARG A 96 4.17 -19.97 -19.44
CA ARG A 96 2.76 -19.64 -19.28
C ARG A 96 2.42 -19.39 -17.81
N GLU A 97 2.97 -20.18 -16.90
CA GLU A 97 2.79 -19.99 -15.46
C GLU A 97 3.28 -18.60 -15.01
N VAL A 98 4.49 -18.20 -15.42
CA VAL A 98 5.05 -16.88 -15.06
C VAL A 98 4.20 -15.75 -15.64
N ILE A 99 3.82 -15.84 -16.92
CA ILE A 99 2.99 -14.84 -17.59
C ILE A 99 1.63 -14.66 -16.92
N ILE A 100 0.95 -15.77 -16.57
CA ILE A 100 -0.34 -15.74 -15.88
C ILE A 100 -0.18 -15.11 -14.50
N SER A 101 0.87 -15.49 -13.76
CA SER A 101 1.16 -14.97 -12.42
C SER A 101 1.41 -13.45 -12.45
N LEU A 102 2.21 -12.97 -13.41
CA LEU A 102 2.46 -11.54 -13.62
C LEU A 102 1.19 -10.79 -14.02
N SER A 103 0.41 -11.31 -14.98
CA SER A 103 -0.84 -10.69 -15.41
C SER A 103 -1.85 -10.57 -14.26
N THR A 104 -2.00 -11.63 -13.47
CA THR A 104 -2.89 -11.65 -12.30
C THR A 104 -2.44 -10.62 -11.27
N SER A 105 -1.12 -10.52 -11.02
CA SER A 105 -0.55 -9.52 -10.11
C SER A 105 -0.80 -8.09 -10.59
N ILE A 106 -0.69 -7.84 -11.89
CA ILE A 106 -1.01 -6.53 -12.49
C ILE A 106 -2.48 -6.19 -12.25
N ASP A 107 -3.40 -7.11 -12.51
CA ASP A 107 -4.84 -6.85 -12.31
C ASP A 107 -5.21 -6.67 -10.84
N HIS A 108 -4.61 -7.45 -9.92
CA HIS A 108 -4.73 -7.21 -8.48
C HIS A 108 -4.32 -5.79 -8.09
N LEU A 109 -3.21 -5.30 -8.63
CA LEU A 109 -2.75 -3.94 -8.38
C LEU A 109 -3.70 -2.89 -8.97
N ARG A 110 -4.23 -3.12 -10.18
CA ARG A 110 -5.22 -2.22 -10.81
C ARG A 110 -6.54 -2.13 -10.04
N MET A 111 -6.95 -3.22 -9.39
CA MET A 111 -8.15 -3.21 -8.56
C MET A 111 -7.95 -2.37 -7.29
N LEU A 112 -6.73 -2.32 -6.75
CA LEU A 112 -6.43 -1.57 -5.53
C LEU A 112 -6.02 -0.11 -5.77
N PHE A 113 -5.31 0.15 -6.86
CA PHE A 113 -4.68 1.43 -7.13
C PHE A 113 -5.27 2.06 -8.39
N LYS A 114 -5.60 3.34 -8.29
CA LYS A 114 -5.98 4.13 -9.47
C LYS A 114 -4.74 4.48 -10.28
N ASN A 115 -4.89 4.56 -11.60
CA ASN A 115 -3.87 5.11 -12.48
C ASN A 115 -3.54 6.56 -12.08
N VAL A 116 -2.27 6.94 -12.22
CA VAL A 116 -1.78 8.28 -11.91
C VAL A 116 -1.27 8.90 -13.21
N GLY A 117 -1.92 9.96 -13.69
CA GLY A 117 -1.54 10.61 -14.95
C GLY A 117 -1.64 9.71 -16.19
N GLY A 118 -2.49 8.68 -16.15
CA GLY A 118 -2.60 7.66 -17.22
C GLY A 118 -1.63 6.48 -17.09
N PHE A 119 -0.67 6.55 -16.17
CA PHE A 119 0.32 5.48 -15.94
C PHE A 119 -0.18 4.44 -14.93
N TYR A 120 0.37 3.22 -15.03
CA TYR A 120 0.06 2.19 -14.06
C TYR A 120 0.65 2.56 -12.69
N PRO A 121 -0.06 2.22 -11.60
CA PRO A 121 0.38 2.55 -10.26
C PRO A 121 1.70 1.87 -9.87
N VAL A 122 2.00 0.71 -10.47
CA VAL A 122 3.30 0.02 -10.34
C VAL A 122 3.74 -0.43 -11.73
N GLU A 123 4.29 0.49 -12.51
CA GLU A 123 4.71 0.24 -13.90
C GLU A 123 5.78 -0.86 -13.99
N SER A 124 6.66 -0.98 -12.99
CA SER A 124 7.77 -1.95 -13.02
C SER A 124 7.31 -3.41 -13.18
N ILE A 125 6.17 -3.82 -12.59
CA ILE A 125 5.63 -5.19 -12.80
C ILE A 125 5.11 -5.36 -14.23
N LYS A 126 4.47 -4.33 -14.78
CA LYS A 126 4.04 -4.32 -16.17
C LYS A 126 5.24 -4.40 -17.12
N THR A 127 6.33 -3.69 -16.84
CA THR A 127 7.57 -3.80 -17.62
C THR A 127 8.15 -5.21 -17.56
N ILE A 128 8.14 -5.88 -16.40
CA ILE A 128 8.58 -7.29 -16.31
C ILE A 128 7.71 -8.18 -17.23
N TYR A 129 6.39 -8.00 -17.20
CA TYR A 129 5.49 -8.72 -18.10
C TYR A 129 5.80 -8.46 -19.59
N GLU A 130 6.11 -7.22 -19.96
CA GLU A 130 6.50 -6.85 -21.32
C GLU A 130 7.82 -7.52 -21.74
N GLU A 131 8.81 -7.61 -20.85
CA GLU A 131 10.07 -8.34 -21.12
C GLU A 131 9.82 -9.83 -21.39
N PHE A 132 8.91 -10.46 -20.65
CA PHE A 132 8.53 -11.86 -20.91
C PHE A 132 7.78 -12.01 -22.24
N ASN A 133 6.99 -11.03 -22.66
CA ASN A 133 6.33 -11.09 -23.97
C ASN A 133 7.32 -11.09 -25.13
N LEU A 134 8.51 -10.47 -24.98
CA LEU A 134 9.54 -10.46 -26.03
C LEU A 134 10.11 -11.85 -26.32
N ILE A 135 10.07 -12.76 -25.35
CA ILE A 135 10.58 -14.12 -25.51
C ILE A 135 9.48 -15.14 -25.80
N ARG A 136 8.23 -14.70 -26.02
CA ARG A 136 7.06 -15.58 -26.16
C ARG A 136 7.24 -16.70 -27.18
N ASP A 137 7.90 -16.46 -28.30
CA ASP A 137 8.05 -17.47 -29.36
C ASP A 137 9.22 -18.44 -29.11
N THR A 138 10.20 -18.02 -28.30
CA THR A 138 11.44 -18.78 -28.05
C THR A 138 11.49 -19.41 -26.67
N PHE A 139 10.62 -18.94 -25.76
CA PHE A 139 10.58 -19.24 -24.34
C PHE A 139 11.90 -19.01 -23.60
N LYS A 140 12.89 -18.35 -24.22
CA LYS A 140 14.23 -18.23 -23.66
C LYS A 140 14.82 -16.86 -23.91
N PHE A 141 15.37 -16.27 -22.85
CA PHE A 141 16.12 -15.04 -22.95
C PHE A 141 17.42 -15.26 -23.74
N ARG A 142 17.67 -14.38 -24.73
CA ARG A 142 18.93 -14.38 -25.50
C ARG A 142 20.14 -14.10 -24.62
N ASN A 143 19.98 -13.21 -23.64
CA ASN A 143 21.00 -12.90 -22.63
C ASN A 143 20.38 -13.07 -21.22
N PRO A 144 20.43 -14.30 -20.67
CA PRO A 144 19.81 -14.61 -19.38
C PRO A 144 20.32 -13.77 -18.21
N THR A 145 21.63 -13.48 -18.17
CA THR A 145 22.24 -12.67 -17.10
C THR A 145 21.73 -11.24 -17.12
N ASN A 146 21.68 -10.60 -18.30
CA ASN A 146 21.15 -9.26 -18.41
C ASN A 146 19.64 -9.21 -18.06
N ALA A 147 18.88 -10.21 -18.49
CA ALA A 147 17.47 -10.33 -18.12
C ALA A 147 17.28 -10.49 -16.61
N TYR A 148 18.10 -11.32 -15.96
CA TYR A 148 18.10 -11.51 -14.51
C TYR A 148 18.31 -10.17 -13.77
N ASP A 149 19.38 -9.45 -14.11
CA ASP A 149 19.72 -8.18 -13.45
C ASP A 149 18.59 -7.15 -13.62
N ARG A 150 18.05 -7.04 -14.84
CA ARG A 150 16.98 -6.10 -15.15
C ARG A 150 15.67 -6.44 -14.48
N ILE A 151 15.23 -7.69 -14.53
CA ILE A 151 13.99 -8.15 -13.89
C ILE A 151 14.11 -8.01 -12.36
N THR A 152 15.27 -8.33 -11.79
CA THR A 152 15.55 -8.15 -10.36
C THR A 152 15.46 -6.68 -9.95
N ALA A 153 16.07 -5.77 -10.71
CA ALA A 153 15.98 -4.33 -10.43
C ALA A 153 14.52 -3.81 -10.52
N LEU A 154 13.77 -4.19 -11.56
CA LEU A 154 12.35 -3.84 -11.71
C LEU A 154 11.51 -4.41 -10.56
N TRP A 155 11.81 -5.64 -10.13
CA TRP A 155 11.13 -6.26 -9.00
C TRP A 155 11.40 -5.51 -7.69
N HIS A 156 12.64 -5.12 -7.42
CA HIS A 156 12.97 -4.30 -6.25
C HIS A 156 12.24 -2.97 -6.26
N GLN A 157 12.20 -2.28 -7.40
CA GLN A 157 11.47 -1.02 -7.56
C GLN A 157 9.96 -1.21 -7.30
N ALA A 158 9.36 -2.27 -7.84
CA ALA A 158 7.97 -2.61 -7.60
C ALA A 158 7.72 -2.89 -6.11
N ARG A 159 8.55 -3.74 -5.50
CA ARG A 159 8.49 -4.12 -4.10
C ARG A 159 8.56 -2.89 -3.20
N ASP A 160 9.51 -1.99 -3.42
CA ASP A 160 9.68 -0.80 -2.57
C ASP A 160 8.50 0.17 -2.71
N SER A 161 7.99 0.34 -3.94
CA SER A 161 6.80 1.15 -4.20
C SER A 161 5.57 0.61 -3.48
N ILE A 162 5.36 -0.71 -3.50
CA ILE A 162 4.24 -1.37 -2.82
C ILE A 162 4.45 -1.34 -1.30
N LEU A 163 5.68 -1.58 -0.81
CA LEU A 163 6.03 -1.53 0.62
C LEU A 163 5.87 -0.13 1.24
N ALA A 164 5.97 0.93 0.44
CA ALA A 164 5.69 2.30 0.88
C ALA A 164 4.22 2.51 1.25
N GLU A 165 3.30 1.69 0.73
CA GLU A 165 1.86 1.80 1.02
C GLU A 165 1.45 1.09 2.32
N PHE A 166 2.28 0.17 2.81
CA PHE A 166 2.06 -0.51 4.09
C PHE A 166 2.40 0.41 5.27
N ASP A 167 1.52 0.41 6.29
CA ASP A 167 1.82 0.98 7.59
C ASP A 167 2.76 0.01 8.35
N ARG A 168 4.07 0.20 8.16
CA ARG A 168 5.11 -0.62 8.80
C ARG A 168 5.52 -0.02 10.15
N VAL A 169 5.62 -0.87 11.16
CA VAL A 169 6.20 -0.53 12.47
C VAL A 169 7.71 -0.74 12.40
N ILE A 170 8.48 0.17 12.99
CA ILE A 170 9.93 0.01 13.09
C ILE A 170 10.21 -1.10 14.12
N PRO A 171 10.95 -2.16 13.75
CA PRO A 171 11.33 -3.20 14.71
C PRO A 171 12.07 -2.62 15.91
N THR A 172 11.80 -3.14 17.11
CA THR A 172 12.46 -2.71 18.35
C THR A 172 13.88 -3.26 18.48
N ALA A 173 14.18 -4.38 17.82
CA ALA A 173 15.50 -4.98 17.77
C ALA A 173 15.91 -5.22 16.30
N TYR A 174 17.18 -4.97 16.02
CA TYR A 174 17.79 -5.29 14.73
C TYR A 174 18.43 -6.68 14.82
N ASP A 175 18.01 -7.59 13.95
CA ASP A 175 18.59 -8.93 13.83
C ASP A 175 19.38 -9.00 12.52
N ALA A 176 20.71 -9.04 12.66
CA ALA A 176 21.63 -9.18 11.55
C ALA A 176 22.72 -10.20 11.90
N PRO A 177 22.54 -11.47 11.49
CA PRO A 177 23.46 -12.55 11.85
C PRO A 177 24.89 -12.30 11.36
N GLU A 178 25.07 -11.52 10.29
CA GLU A 178 26.38 -11.17 9.73
C GLU A 178 27.19 -10.19 10.60
N LEU A 179 26.56 -9.53 11.58
CA LEU A 179 27.23 -8.59 12.49
C LEU A 179 27.54 -9.20 13.87
N VAL A 180 27.14 -10.44 14.10
CA VAL A 180 27.53 -11.17 15.31
C VAL A 180 29.00 -11.54 15.15
N LYS A 181 29.89 -10.69 15.68
CA LYS A 181 31.30 -11.06 15.88
C LYS A 181 31.29 -12.29 16.79
N THR A 182 31.69 -13.43 16.25
CA THR A 182 32.11 -14.58 17.04
C THR A 182 33.40 -14.21 17.75
N ASP A 183 33.29 -13.88 19.04
CA ASP A 183 34.43 -13.81 19.96
C ASP A 183 34.92 -15.22 20.33
#